data_AF-A0A0W1DT02-F1
#
_entry.id   AF-A0A0W1DT02-F1
#
_cell.length_a   1.000
_cell.length_b   1.000
_cell.length_c   1.000
_cell.angle_alpha   90.00
_cell.angle_beta   90.00
_cell.angle_gamma   90.00
#
_symmetry.space_group_name_H-M   'P 1'
#
loop_
_entity.id
_entity.type
_entity.pdbx_description
1 polymer ?
#
loop_
_entity_poly.entity_id
_entity_poly.type
_entity_poly.pdbx_seq_one_letter_code
_entity_poly.pdbx_strand_id
1 'polypeptide(L)'
;MRKLAILTLVALLAACKPAADPAGEDRSVPTAPPMPEAKADGPNAASTAVSLDGEGLRFVDKTSGKTSLLAFGVPRAQAETALANVAGQADDRSTNEECGAGPLDFTRFDAMTLNFQDGKFVGWFLGNEPGASAYSTVSGIAIGTTRAQAKQSVAIVDIEDSTLGEEFSIGGGANGVGGMFAEPGDAAKIDALFAGVNCFFR
;
A
#
# COMPACT_ATOMS: atom_id res chain seq x y z
N MET A 1 16.70 56.23 60.44
CA MET A 1 15.76 56.99 59.58
C MET A 1 15.51 56.19 58.31
N ARG A 2 14.26 55.84 58.03
CA ARG A 2 13.80 55.18 56.79
C ARG A 2 13.89 56.14 55.59
N LYS A 3 14.24 55.64 54.40
CA LYS A 3 13.74 55.99 53.04
C LYS A 3 14.58 55.21 52.01
N LEU A 4 14.04 54.18 51.36
CA LEU A 4 13.22 54.15 50.12
C LEU A 4 14.07 54.11 48.83
N ALA A 5 13.96 52.95 48.15
CA ALA A 5 13.90 52.68 46.70
C ALA A 5 14.93 53.30 45.72
N ILE A 6 15.46 52.47 44.82
CA ILE A 6 15.18 52.48 43.37
C ILE A 6 15.89 51.30 42.68
N LEU A 7 15.12 50.55 41.88
CA LEU A 7 15.56 49.58 40.87
C LEU A 7 16.32 50.30 39.74
N THR A 8 17.40 49.70 39.20
CA THR A 8 17.51 49.49 37.74
C THR A 8 18.63 48.52 37.37
N LEU A 9 18.28 47.64 36.43
CA LEU A 9 19.04 46.57 35.80
C LEU A 9 19.88 47.15 34.64
N VAL A 10 21.18 46.86 34.58
CA VAL A 10 21.97 46.99 33.33
C VAL A 10 22.93 45.80 33.22
N ALA A 11 22.81 45.10 32.09
CA ALA A 11 23.56 43.92 31.71
C ALA A 11 25.01 44.24 31.32
N LEU A 12 25.93 43.32 31.64
CA LEU A 12 27.25 43.21 31.02
C LEU A 12 27.46 41.76 30.59
N LEU A 13 27.64 41.60 29.28
CA LEU A 13 27.80 40.34 28.56
C LEU A 13 29.13 39.69 28.93
N ALA A 14 29.08 38.48 29.50
CA ALA A 14 30.20 37.57 29.59
C ALA A 14 29.99 36.42 28.59
N ALA A 15 31.01 36.21 27.76
CA ALA A 15 31.01 35.29 26.63
C ALA A 15 30.91 33.82 27.06
N CYS A 16 29.93 33.10 26.49
CA CYS A 16 30.01 31.65 26.31
C CYS A 16 29.95 31.36 24.81
N LYS A 17 31.11 31.01 24.25
CA LYS A 17 31.21 30.37 22.93
C LYS A 17 30.44 29.04 23.00
N PRO A 18 29.57 28.71 22.04
CA PRO A 18 29.17 27.33 21.85
C PRO A 18 30.40 26.59 21.31
N ALA A 19 30.82 25.54 22.02
CA ALA A 19 31.71 24.55 21.43
C ALA A 19 30.95 23.93 20.24
N ALA A 20 31.56 23.95 19.07
CA ALA A 20 31.01 23.24 17.92
C ALA A 20 31.03 21.75 18.25
N ASP A 21 29.85 21.13 18.24
CA ASP A 21 29.73 19.67 18.26
C ASP A 21 30.53 19.11 17.08
N PRO A 22 31.37 18.07 17.28
CA PRO A 22 32.02 17.40 16.16
C PRO A 22 30.92 16.90 15.23
N ALA A 23 31.04 17.29 13.95
CA ALA A 23 30.17 16.87 12.87
C ALA A 23 29.91 15.37 12.99
N GLY A 24 28.63 15.03 13.16
CA GLY A 24 28.16 13.67 13.36
C GLY A 24 28.72 12.76 12.27
N GLU A 25 29.09 11.55 12.71
CA GLU A 25 29.31 10.41 11.85
C GLU A 25 28.23 10.37 10.76
N ASP A 26 28.70 10.18 9.53
CA ASP A 26 27.92 9.94 8.33
C ASP A 26 26.90 8.83 8.61
N ARG A 27 25.68 9.24 9.00
CA ARG A 27 24.52 8.36 9.04
C ARG A 27 24.07 8.19 7.60
N SER A 28 24.82 7.42 6.83
CA SER A 28 24.39 6.93 5.53
C SER A 28 23.07 6.18 5.78
N VAL A 29 21.95 6.78 5.40
CA VAL A 29 20.66 6.10 5.43
C VAL A 29 20.83 4.86 4.56
N PRO A 30 20.57 3.64 5.06
CA PRO A 30 20.66 2.44 4.25
C PRO A 30 19.79 2.62 3.01
N THR A 31 20.41 2.57 1.82
CA THR A 31 19.66 2.59 0.56
C THR A 31 18.74 1.38 0.55
N ALA A 32 17.44 1.61 0.41
CA ALA A 32 16.47 0.54 0.28
C ALA A 32 16.87 -0.36 -0.91
N PRO A 33 16.76 -1.70 -0.78
CA PRO A 33 17.02 -2.58 -1.89
C PRO A 33 16.16 -2.20 -3.10
N PRO A 34 16.67 -2.34 -4.33
CA PRO A 34 15.91 -2.02 -5.54
C PRO A 34 14.65 -2.90 -5.60
N MET A 35 13.51 -2.29 -5.95
CA MET A 35 12.27 -3.02 -6.16
C MET A 35 12.39 -3.95 -7.37
N PRO A 36 11.82 -5.17 -7.33
CA PRO A 36 11.81 -6.07 -8.47
C PRO A 36 11.17 -5.44 -9.71
N GLU A 37 11.68 -5.80 -10.89
CA GLU A 37 11.06 -5.41 -12.16
C GLU A 37 9.77 -6.20 -12.42
N ALA A 38 8.83 -5.59 -13.15
CA ALA A 38 7.62 -6.27 -13.61
C ALA A 38 7.97 -7.37 -14.61
N LYS A 39 7.48 -8.59 -14.38
CA LYS A 39 7.80 -9.74 -15.24
C LYS A 39 6.71 -9.99 -16.26
N ALA A 40 5.47 -10.20 -15.80
CA ALA A 40 4.33 -10.60 -16.62
C ALA A 40 4.69 -11.73 -17.62
N ASP A 41 5.53 -12.68 -17.18
CA ASP A 41 6.10 -13.75 -18.00
C ASP A 41 5.41 -15.11 -17.77
N GLY A 42 4.27 -15.10 -17.05
CA GLY A 42 3.45 -16.27 -16.83
C GLY A 42 2.88 -16.84 -18.15
N PRO A 43 2.64 -18.16 -18.23
CA PRO A 43 2.16 -18.83 -19.44
C PRO A 43 0.86 -18.24 -20.02
N ASN A 44 0.05 -17.57 -19.22
CA ASN A 44 -1.23 -16.97 -19.60
C ASN A 44 -1.20 -15.43 -19.59
N ALA A 45 -0.04 -14.79 -19.43
CA ALA A 45 0.08 -13.32 -19.36
C ALA A 45 -0.56 -12.60 -20.58
N ALA A 46 -0.39 -13.18 -21.77
CA ALA A 46 -0.94 -12.64 -23.00
C ALA A 46 -2.47 -12.78 -23.08
N SER A 47 -3.03 -13.89 -22.59
CA SER A 47 -4.44 -14.27 -22.79
C SER A 47 -5.36 -13.96 -21.60
N THR A 48 -4.80 -13.74 -20.40
CA THR A 48 -5.57 -13.55 -19.16
C THR A 48 -5.23 -12.21 -18.53
N ALA A 49 -6.26 -11.47 -18.13
CA ALA A 49 -6.12 -10.28 -17.29
C ALA A 49 -6.47 -10.63 -15.84
N VAL A 50 -5.87 -9.93 -14.87
CA VAL A 50 -6.23 -10.03 -13.46
C VAL A 50 -6.94 -8.75 -13.05
N SER A 51 -8.14 -8.90 -12.51
CA SER A 51 -8.94 -7.81 -11.99
C SER A 51 -9.03 -7.86 -10.47
N LEU A 52 -8.87 -6.68 -9.87
CA LEU A 52 -8.94 -6.45 -8.43
C LEU A 52 -10.38 -6.53 -7.95
N ASP A 53 -10.64 -7.40 -6.97
CA ASP A 53 -11.98 -7.70 -6.47
C ASP A 53 -11.96 -7.73 -4.94
N GLY A 54 -13.00 -7.21 -4.31
CA GLY A 54 -13.10 -7.16 -2.85
C GLY A 54 -13.25 -8.54 -2.19
N GLU A 55 -13.54 -9.58 -2.99
CA GLU A 55 -13.66 -10.97 -2.52
C GLU A 55 -12.44 -11.84 -2.91
N GLY A 56 -11.42 -11.28 -3.57
CA GLY A 56 -10.25 -12.02 -4.03
C GLY A 56 -9.63 -11.44 -5.31
N LEU A 57 -9.23 -12.30 -6.25
CA LEU A 57 -8.73 -11.88 -7.56
C LEU A 57 -9.56 -12.51 -8.68
N ARG A 58 -9.98 -11.70 -9.64
CA ARG A 58 -10.78 -12.17 -10.78
C ARG A 58 -9.91 -12.32 -12.02
N PHE A 59 -9.85 -13.53 -12.56
CA PHE A 59 -9.15 -13.81 -13.80
C PHE A 59 -10.12 -13.70 -14.96
N VAL A 60 -9.73 -12.94 -15.99
CA VAL A 60 -10.56 -12.65 -17.16
C VAL A 60 -9.84 -13.14 -18.40
N ASP A 61 -10.43 -14.10 -19.10
CA ASP A 61 -9.96 -14.49 -20.43
C ASP A 61 -10.21 -13.34 -21.41
N LYS A 62 -9.14 -12.79 -21.98
CA LYS A 62 -9.20 -11.57 -22.83
C LYS A 62 -9.92 -11.81 -24.16
N THR A 63 -10.06 -13.06 -24.60
CA THR A 63 -10.70 -13.40 -25.89
C THR A 63 -12.20 -13.58 -25.73
N SER A 64 -12.60 -14.36 -24.73
CA SER A 64 -13.99 -14.77 -24.49
C SER A 64 -14.72 -13.90 -23.48
N GLY A 65 -14.00 -13.11 -22.68
CA GLY A 65 -14.54 -12.35 -21.54
C GLY A 65 -15.00 -13.23 -20.37
N LYS A 66 -14.75 -14.54 -20.43
CA LYS A 66 -15.10 -15.46 -19.33
C LYS A 66 -14.30 -15.08 -18.08
N THR A 67 -14.98 -15.03 -16.94
CA THR A 67 -14.34 -14.70 -15.66
C THR A 67 -14.36 -15.88 -14.68
N SER A 68 -13.35 -15.95 -13.84
CA SER A 68 -13.29 -16.83 -12.67
C SER A 68 -12.76 -16.07 -11.46
N LEU A 69 -13.36 -16.32 -10.29
CA LEU A 69 -12.92 -15.72 -9.03
C LEU A 69 -12.00 -16.70 -8.28
N LEU A 70 -10.79 -16.25 -7.99
CA LEU A 70 -9.95 -16.82 -6.94
C LEU A 70 -10.36 -16.16 -5.63
N ALA A 71 -11.34 -16.75 -4.96
CA ALA A 71 -11.91 -16.18 -3.74
C ALA A 71 -10.95 -16.29 -2.56
N PHE A 72 -11.11 -15.42 -1.57
CA PHE A 72 -10.49 -15.62 -0.26
C PHE A 72 -10.88 -16.98 0.35
N GLY A 73 -9.99 -17.53 1.19
CA GLY A 73 -10.13 -18.84 1.82
C GLY A 73 -9.53 -20.02 1.03
N VAL A 74 -9.11 -19.81 -0.22
CA VAL A 74 -8.40 -20.85 -0.99
C VAL A 74 -7.01 -21.12 -0.40
N PRO A 75 -6.46 -22.35 -0.54
CA PRO A 75 -5.09 -22.65 -0.08
C PRO A 75 -4.03 -21.77 -0.76
N ARG A 76 -2.98 -21.40 -0.02
CA ARG A 76 -1.84 -20.59 -0.51
C ARG A 76 -1.29 -21.09 -1.84
N ALA A 77 -0.99 -22.39 -1.95
CA ALA A 77 -0.45 -22.98 -3.18
C ALA A 77 -1.37 -22.79 -4.40
N GLN A 78 -2.69 -22.84 -4.20
CA GLN A 78 -3.66 -22.58 -5.27
C GLN A 78 -3.62 -21.11 -5.70
N ALA A 79 -3.59 -20.18 -4.75
CA ALA A 79 -3.55 -18.75 -5.05
C ALA A 79 -2.25 -18.34 -5.76
N GLU A 80 -1.10 -18.81 -5.25
CA GLU A 80 0.20 -18.56 -5.87
C GLU A 80 0.27 -19.15 -7.28
N THR A 81 -0.23 -20.38 -7.48
CA THR A 81 -0.25 -20.99 -8.82
C THR A 81 -1.14 -20.20 -9.78
N ALA A 82 -2.32 -19.75 -9.31
CA ALA A 82 -3.25 -18.99 -10.13
C ALA A 82 -2.63 -17.65 -10.58
N LEU A 83 -2.05 -16.89 -9.65
CA LEU A 83 -1.40 -15.62 -10.00
C LEU A 83 -0.14 -15.84 -10.83
N ALA A 84 0.67 -16.85 -10.52
CA ALA A 84 1.91 -17.14 -11.25
C ALA A 84 1.66 -17.48 -12.73
N ASN A 85 0.51 -18.06 -13.05
CA ASN A 85 0.13 -18.31 -14.44
C ASN A 85 0.00 -17.01 -15.27
N VAL A 86 -0.17 -15.85 -14.63
CA VAL A 86 -0.29 -14.54 -15.30
C VAL A 86 0.92 -13.66 -14.99
N ALA A 87 1.23 -13.44 -13.72
CA ALA A 87 2.27 -12.51 -13.28
C ALA A 87 3.70 -13.07 -13.43
N GLY A 88 3.86 -14.39 -13.47
CA GLY A 88 5.18 -15.02 -13.49
C GLY A 88 5.60 -15.64 -12.16
N GLN A 89 6.90 -15.82 -11.95
CA GLN A 89 7.40 -16.34 -10.68
C GLN A 89 7.32 -15.30 -9.56
N ALA A 90 6.96 -15.75 -8.35
CA ALA A 90 7.02 -14.92 -7.15
C ALA A 90 8.44 -14.40 -6.90
N ASP A 91 8.55 -13.17 -6.42
CA ASP A 91 9.82 -12.52 -6.06
C ASP A 91 10.30 -12.94 -4.67
N ASP A 92 9.37 -12.98 -3.72
CA ASP A 92 9.67 -13.21 -2.32
C ASP A 92 8.51 -13.87 -1.58
N ARG A 93 8.85 -14.53 -0.47
CA ARG A 93 7.92 -14.96 0.56
C ARG A 93 8.44 -14.52 1.92
N SER A 94 7.59 -13.86 2.69
CA SER A 94 7.92 -13.34 4.02
C SER A 94 6.76 -13.58 5.00
N THR A 95 7.01 -13.31 6.27
CA THR A 95 6.05 -13.49 7.37
C THR A 95 6.18 -12.30 8.32
N ASN A 96 5.06 -11.84 8.87
CA ASN A 96 5.03 -10.87 9.96
C ASN A 96 4.15 -11.40 11.10
N GLU A 97 4.78 -11.67 12.24
CA GLU A 97 4.14 -12.19 13.45
C GLU A 97 3.43 -11.10 14.28
N GLU A 98 3.71 -9.82 13.99
CA GLU A 98 3.27 -8.66 14.79
C GLU A 98 2.11 -7.90 14.14
N CYS A 99 1.44 -8.49 13.14
CA CYS A 99 0.26 -7.89 12.54
C CYS A 99 -0.92 -7.90 13.53
N GLY A 100 -1.65 -6.78 13.62
CA GLY A 100 -2.79 -6.65 14.53
C GLY A 100 -3.95 -7.64 14.27
N ALA A 101 -4.02 -8.18 13.05
CA ALA A 101 -4.96 -9.24 12.66
C ALA A 101 -4.48 -10.66 13.00
N GLY A 102 -3.32 -10.80 13.67
CA GLY A 102 -2.59 -12.06 13.88
C GLY A 102 -1.51 -12.29 12.82
N PRO A 103 -0.66 -13.31 12.99
CA PRO A 103 0.42 -13.62 12.05
C PRO A 103 -0.06 -13.70 10.61
N LEU A 104 0.70 -13.08 9.70
CA LEU A 104 0.42 -13.06 8.27
C LEU A 104 1.66 -13.49 7.49
N ASP A 105 1.46 -14.38 6.53
CA ASP A 105 2.44 -14.68 5.49
C ASP A 105 2.15 -13.86 4.23
N PHE A 106 3.19 -13.57 3.47
CA PHE A 106 3.12 -12.82 2.23
C PHE A 106 3.79 -13.60 1.11
N THR A 107 3.25 -13.43 -0.10
CA THR A 107 3.95 -13.80 -1.34
C THR A 107 3.85 -12.64 -2.31
N ARG A 108 5.00 -12.18 -2.79
CA ARG A 108 5.10 -11.01 -3.65
C ARG A 108 5.31 -11.43 -5.11
N PHE A 109 4.59 -10.76 -6.01
CA PHE A 109 4.76 -10.79 -7.45
C PHE A 109 4.78 -9.34 -7.90
N ASP A 110 5.92 -8.81 -8.34
CA ASP A 110 6.11 -7.43 -8.77
C ASP A 110 5.52 -6.40 -7.78
N ALA A 111 4.41 -5.73 -8.13
CA ALA A 111 3.70 -4.76 -7.30
C ALA A 111 2.56 -5.39 -6.46
N MET A 112 2.17 -6.62 -6.79
CA MET A 112 1.11 -7.38 -6.13
C MET A 112 1.66 -8.21 -4.97
N THR A 113 1.07 -8.04 -3.79
CA THR A 113 1.32 -8.89 -2.62
C THR A 113 0.06 -9.67 -2.28
N LEU A 114 0.19 -10.99 -2.20
CA LEU A 114 -0.85 -11.87 -1.68
C LEU A 114 -0.61 -12.10 -0.19
N ASN A 115 -1.66 -11.95 0.60
CA ASN A 115 -1.63 -12.09 2.06
C ASN A 115 -2.29 -13.41 2.45
N PHE A 116 -1.66 -14.12 3.39
CA PHE A 116 -2.11 -15.41 3.86
C PHE A 116 -2.17 -15.48 5.38
N GLN A 117 -3.16 -16.18 5.89
CA GLN A 117 -3.28 -16.55 7.30
C GLN A 117 -3.75 -17.99 7.37
N ASP A 118 -3.16 -18.80 8.26
CA ASP A 118 -3.43 -20.23 8.39
C ASP A 118 -3.34 -21.00 7.04
N GLY A 119 -2.39 -20.58 6.19
CA GLY A 119 -2.18 -21.16 4.85
C GLY A 119 -3.31 -20.86 3.85
N LYS A 120 -4.19 -19.90 4.13
CA LYS A 120 -5.30 -19.47 3.26
C LYS A 120 -5.06 -18.08 2.70
N PHE A 121 -5.47 -17.85 1.46
CA PHE A 121 -5.47 -16.52 0.83
C PHE A 121 -6.54 -15.66 1.50
N VAL A 122 -6.16 -14.56 2.16
CA VAL A 122 -7.07 -13.75 2.97
C VAL A 122 -7.11 -12.28 2.56
N GLY A 123 -6.21 -11.85 1.69
CA GLY A 123 -6.15 -10.46 1.25
C GLY A 123 -5.11 -10.26 0.16
N TRP A 124 -5.16 -9.11 -0.46
CA TRP A 124 -4.15 -8.66 -1.42
C TRP A 124 -3.88 -7.17 -1.24
N PHE A 125 -2.67 -6.76 -1.61
CA PHE A 125 -2.20 -5.38 -1.65
C PHE A 125 -1.53 -5.12 -3.00
N LEU A 126 -1.83 -3.98 -3.60
CA LEU A 126 -1.19 -3.48 -4.81
C LEU A 126 -0.61 -2.09 -4.53
N GLY A 127 0.71 -1.97 -4.60
CA GLY A 127 1.41 -0.70 -4.44
C GLY A 127 1.73 -0.02 -5.77
N ASN A 128 2.07 1.27 -5.73
CA ASN A 128 2.56 2.02 -6.89
C ASN A 128 4.03 1.70 -7.21
N GLU A 129 4.22 0.49 -7.74
CA GLU A 129 5.51 -0.10 -8.06
C GLU A 129 5.49 -0.67 -9.49
N PRO A 130 6.64 -1.02 -10.10
CA PRO A 130 6.66 -1.68 -11.39
C PRO A 130 5.73 -2.90 -11.42
N GLY A 131 4.87 -2.98 -12.42
CA GLY A 131 3.88 -4.07 -12.59
C GLY A 131 2.47 -3.68 -12.20
N ALA A 132 2.28 -2.60 -11.44
CA ALA A 132 0.96 -2.17 -10.97
C ALA A 132 -0.04 -1.90 -12.10
N SER A 133 0.42 -1.42 -13.26
CA SER A 133 -0.42 -1.13 -14.43
C SER A 133 -1.04 -2.37 -15.08
N ALA A 134 -0.62 -3.57 -14.70
CA ALA A 134 -1.21 -4.83 -15.16
C ALA A 134 -2.56 -5.14 -14.49
N TYR A 135 -2.91 -4.41 -13.42
CA TYR A 135 -4.06 -4.70 -12.58
C TYR A 135 -5.03 -3.52 -12.53
N SER A 136 -6.33 -3.83 -12.54
CA SER A 136 -7.39 -2.85 -12.31
C SER A 136 -8.65 -3.53 -11.79
N THR A 137 -9.53 -2.80 -11.12
CA THR A 137 -10.90 -3.29 -10.88
C THR A 137 -11.66 -3.43 -12.20
N VAL A 138 -12.76 -4.19 -12.20
CA VAL A 138 -13.63 -4.32 -13.39
C VAL A 138 -14.20 -2.97 -13.87
N SER A 139 -14.28 -1.99 -12.97
CA SER A 139 -14.69 -0.61 -13.27
C SER A 139 -13.55 0.28 -13.76
N GLY A 140 -12.36 -0.28 -13.98
CA GLY A 140 -11.19 0.42 -14.51
C GLY A 140 -10.41 1.24 -13.48
N ILE A 141 -10.69 1.10 -12.18
CA ILE A 141 -9.89 1.75 -11.13
C ILE A 141 -8.56 1.04 -10.98
N ALA A 142 -7.46 1.76 -11.12
CA ALA A 142 -6.09 1.25 -11.04
C ALA A 142 -5.18 2.25 -10.31
N ILE A 143 -3.94 1.83 -10.03
CA ILE A 143 -2.88 2.75 -9.61
C ILE A 143 -2.73 3.88 -10.64
N GLY A 144 -2.64 5.12 -10.17
CA GLY A 144 -2.52 6.30 -11.01
C GLY A 144 -3.84 6.91 -11.49
N THR A 145 -4.99 6.23 -11.34
CA THR A 145 -6.31 6.84 -11.58
C THR A 145 -6.50 8.02 -10.61
N THR A 146 -6.96 9.17 -11.09
CA THR A 146 -7.20 10.32 -10.21
C THR A 146 -8.50 10.16 -9.42
N ARG A 147 -8.61 10.80 -8.25
CA ARG A 147 -9.84 10.85 -7.45
C ARG A 147 -11.04 11.30 -8.27
N ALA A 148 -10.89 12.36 -9.06
CA ALA A 148 -11.94 12.86 -9.95
C ALA A 148 -12.34 11.85 -11.04
N GLN A 149 -11.38 11.13 -11.61
CA GLN A 149 -11.66 10.09 -12.61
C GLN A 149 -12.37 8.89 -11.96
N ALA A 150 -11.89 8.44 -10.80
CA ALA A 150 -12.47 7.31 -10.09
C ALA A 150 -13.93 7.56 -9.70
N LYS A 151 -14.27 8.78 -9.25
CA LYS A 151 -15.66 9.22 -8.95
C LYS A 151 -16.61 9.15 -10.16
N GLN A 152 -16.10 9.08 -11.39
CA GLN A 152 -16.92 8.91 -12.59
C GLN A 152 -17.32 7.45 -12.82
N SER A 153 -16.56 6.50 -12.27
CA SER A 153 -16.77 5.06 -12.47
C SER A 153 -17.39 4.38 -11.26
N VAL A 154 -17.09 4.85 -10.05
CA VAL A 154 -17.52 4.22 -8.79
C VAL A 154 -17.84 5.25 -7.72
N ALA A 155 -18.69 4.86 -6.76
CA ALA A 155 -18.87 5.61 -5.53
C ALA A 155 -17.65 5.40 -4.62
N ILE A 156 -16.98 6.50 -4.28
CA ILE A 156 -15.86 6.53 -3.35
C ILE A 156 -16.37 7.02 -2.00
N VAL A 157 -16.02 6.30 -0.94
CA VAL A 157 -16.26 6.72 0.44
C VAL A 157 -14.90 6.99 1.07
N ASP A 158 -14.61 8.27 1.33
CA ASP A 158 -13.40 8.68 2.03
C ASP A 158 -13.47 8.22 3.49
N ILE A 159 -12.34 7.73 4.02
CA ILE A 159 -12.22 7.32 5.43
C ILE A 159 -11.63 8.48 6.21
N GLU A 160 -12.49 9.19 6.95
CA GLU A 160 -12.08 10.31 7.79
C GLU A 160 -11.15 9.85 8.93
N ASP A 161 -10.21 10.71 9.31
CA ASP A 161 -9.25 10.49 10.40
C ASP A 161 -8.40 9.21 10.28
N SER A 162 -8.16 8.73 9.05
CA SER A 162 -7.29 7.57 8.83
C SER A 162 -5.85 7.85 9.22
N THR A 163 -5.25 6.91 9.97
CA THR A 163 -3.82 6.91 10.28
C THR A 163 -2.95 6.53 9.07
N LEU A 164 -3.55 6.08 7.96
CA LEU A 164 -2.87 5.73 6.72
C LEU A 164 -2.84 6.89 5.71
N GLY A 165 -3.41 8.05 6.04
CA GLY A 165 -3.47 9.22 5.16
C GLY A 165 -4.79 9.32 4.40
N GLU A 166 -4.73 9.63 3.10
CA GLU A 166 -5.91 9.86 2.25
C GLU A 166 -6.55 8.52 1.81
N GLU A 167 -7.09 7.79 2.79
CA GLU A 167 -7.71 6.49 2.61
C GLU A 167 -9.16 6.61 2.11
N PHE A 168 -9.56 5.67 1.26
CA PHE A 168 -10.91 5.54 0.75
C PHE A 168 -11.33 4.09 0.58
N SER A 169 -12.62 3.88 0.34
CA SER A 169 -13.18 2.59 -0.04
C SER A 169 -14.10 2.68 -1.26
N ILE A 170 -14.17 1.58 -2.00
CA ILE A 170 -15.07 1.33 -3.13
C ILE A 170 -15.88 0.08 -2.82
N GLY A 171 -17.19 0.15 -3.00
CA GLY A 171 -18.10 -0.90 -2.53
C GLY A 171 -18.35 -0.79 -1.03
N GLY A 172 -19.08 -1.74 -0.45
CA GLY A 172 -19.47 -1.69 0.95
C GLY A 172 -19.30 -3.02 1.67
N GLY A 173 -19.17 -2.96 2.99
CA GLY A 173 -19.04 -4.12 3.86
C GLY A 173 -17.68 -4.81 3.77
N ALA A 174 -17.63 -6.09 4.15
CA ALA A 174 -16.40 -6.88 4.20
C ALA A 174 -15.77 -7.17 2.82
N ASN A 175 -16.51 -6.89 1.74
CA ASN A 175 -16.13 -7.18 0.35
C ASN A 175 -15.81 -5.89 -0.43
N GLY A 176 -15.45 -4.81 0.26
CA GLY A 176 -15.00 -3.57 -0.36
C GLY A 176 -13.55 -3.64 -0.81
N VAL A 177 -13.19 -2.81 -1.79
CA VAL A 177 -11.80 -2.52 -2.14
C VAL A 177 -11.42 -1.21 -1.46
N GLY A 178 -10.41 -1.25 -0.60
CA GLY A 178 -9.79 -0.06 -0.03
C GLY A 178 -8.71 0.50 -0.94
N GLY A 179 -8.34 1.76 -0.72
CA GLY A 179 -7.23 2.38 -1.41
C GLY A 179 -6.72 3.63 -0.69
N MET A 180 -5.58 4.12 -1.15
CA MET A 180 -4.95 5.34 -0.65
C MET A 180 -4.64 6.26 -1.82
N PHE A 181 -4.96 7.54 -1.68
CA PHE A 181 -4.48 8.58 -2.59
C PHE A 181 -3.09 9.06 -2.14
N ALA A 182 -2.22 9.39 -3.10
CA ALA A 182 -0.88 9.92 -2.85
C ALA A 182 -0.91 11.31 -2.17
N GLU A 183 -1.98 12.08 -2.40
CA GLU A 183 -2.17 13.42 -1.85
C GLU A 183 -3.67 13.77 -1.66
N PRO A 184 -3.98 14.90 -0.99
CA PRO A 184 -5.34 15.40 -0.94
C PRO A 184 -5.82 15.98 -2.28
N GLY A 185 -7.14 15.97 -2.50
CA GLY A 185 -7.81 16.69 -3.58
C GLY A 185 -8.17 15.86 -4.81
N ASP A 186 -8.89 16.47 -5.75
CA ASP A 186 -9.51 15.77 -6.88
C ASP A 186 -8.53 15.30 -7.96
N ALA A 187 -7.37 15.95 -8.06
CA ALA A 187 -6.28 15.52 -8.95
C ALA A 187 -5.46 14.36 -8.36
N ALA A 188 -5.69 14.03 -7.09
CA ALA A 188 -4.88 13.05 -6.38
C ALA A 188 -4.93 11.69 -7.02
N LYS A 189 -3.78 11.07 -7.22
CA LYS A 189 -3.68 9.73 -7.82
C LYS A 189 -3.78 8.65 -6.77
N ILE A 190 -4.40 7.54 -7.12
CA ILE A 190 -4.39 6.32 -6.31
C ILE A 190 -2.95 5.77 -6.29
N ASP A 191 -2.40 5.60 -5.09
CA ASP A 191 -1.04 5.10 -4.85
C ASP A 191 -1.03 3.65 -4.34
N ALA A 192 -2.15 3.21 -3.75
CA ALA A 192 -2.33 1.82 -3.36
C ALA A 192 -3.79 1.39 -3.45
N LEU A 193 -4.01 0.09 -3.69
CA LEU A 193 -5.30 -0.58 -3.62
C LEU A 193 -5.15 -1.87 -2.81
N PHE A 194 -6.18 -2.26 -2.08
CA PHE A 194 -6.14 -3.48 -1.27
C PHE A 194 -7.54 -4.03 -0.98
N ALA A 195 -7.63 -5.32 -0.67
CA ALA A 195 -8.84 -5.92 -0.10
C ALA A 195 -8.50 -7.08 0.84
N GLY A 196 -9.47 -7.45 1.67
CA GLY A 196 -9.31 -8.48 2.68
C GLY A 196 -8.34 -8.07 3.80
N VAL A 197 -7.73 -9.07 4.45
CA VAL A 197 -6.83 -8.85 5.58
C VAL A 197 -5.50 -8.30 5.10
N ASN A 198 -5.11 -7.14 5.62
CA ASN A 198 -3.85 -6.45 5.36
C ASN A 198 -3.17 -6.07 6.67
N CYS A 199 -1.84 -6.03 6.68
CA CYS A 199 -1.04 -5.71 7.86
C CYS A 199 -0.75 -4.20 7.94
N PHE A 200 -1.79 -3.41 8.16
CA PHE A 200 -1.66 -1.98 8.40
C PHE A 200 -1.59 -1.70 9.90
N PHE A 201 -0.54 -1.01 10.34
CA PHE A 201 -0.44 -0.54 11.72
C PHE A 201 -1.42 0.62 11.93
N ARG A 202 -2.34 0.44 12.87
CA ARG A 202 -3.36 1.43 13.27
C ARG A 202 -3.44 1.49 14.78
#